data_AF-A0A6A6U3D5-F1
#
_entry.id   AF-A0A6A6U3D5-F1
#
_cell.length_a   1.000
_cell.length_b   1.000
_cell.length_c   1.000
_cell.angle_alpha   90.00
_cell.angle_beta   90.00
_cell.angle_gamma   90.00
#
_symmetry.space_group_name_H-M   'P 1'
#
loop_
_entity.id
_entity.type
_entity.pdbx_description
1 polymer ?
#
loop_
_entity_poly.entity_id
_entity_poly.type
_entity_poly.pdbx_seq_one_letter_code
_entity_poly.pdbx_strand_id
1 'polypeptide(L)'
;LYGTPESNSLTLLRKYFEKYPEDAAKVQLNIKGCTAVGKMEPDGSKEGVFRDVQRAIQQLPPHIKKIDMFEPARVDKSVPLEETMMALKECQDKGWIGGVALSEASGVTIRNASRFVKILAVEYELGLFTTNALTNGVAHACSELDIPIHAYGTFCHGLLTQDIKSFDDLDKDDFRRVLPRFQGENLEANLKLVNAVRKLAEKNGCTPGQVATGWALALSKSEGLPKIIPIPGASKADRVRENGKVIEMTPVDMKEIDQLLSQCEVKGNRYPDFTTQYLDE
;
A
#
# COMPACT_ATOMS: atom_id res chain seq x y z
N LEU A 1 -5.25 3.47 13.57
CA LEU A 1 -5.05 3.91 12.17
C LEU A 1 -6.33 3.61 11.39
N TYR A 2 -6.85 4.58 10.65
CA TYR A 2 -8.15 4.58 9.94
C TYR A 2 -9.42 4.84 10.76
N GLY A 3 -9.32 5.68 11.79
CA GLY A 3 -10.47 6.15 12.58
C GLY A 3 -10.42 5.72 14.04
N THR A 4 -11.47 6.03 14.79
CA THR A 4 -11.63 5.64 16.20
C THR A 4 -12.20 4.21 16.30
N PRO A 5 -12.16 3.56 17.47
CA PRO A 5 -12.81 2.26 17.64
C PRO A 5 -14.29 2.25 17.23
N GLU A 6 -15.01 3.36 17.41
CA GLU A 6 -16.44 3.52 17.11
C GLU A 6 -16.70 3.98 15.67
N SER A 7 -15.72 4.62 15.03
CA SER A 7 -15.85 5.22 13.70
C SER A 7 -14.57 5.05 12.89
N ASN A 8 -14.45 3.90 12.22
CA ASN A 8 -13.32 3.55 11.38
C ASN A 8 -13.77 2.93 10.03
N SER A 9 -12.81 2.58 9.18
CA SER A 9 -13.09 1.99 7.87
C SER A 9 -13.96 0.73 7.93
N LEU A 10 -13.79 -0.14 8.92
CA LEU A 10 -14.61 -1.35 9.08
C LEU A 10 -16.05 -1.02 9.46
N THR A 11 -16.27 -0.03 10.34
CA THR A 11 -17.63 0.38 10.71
C THR A 11 -18.36 1.06 9.54
N LEU A 12 -17.63 1.76 8.66
CA LEU A 12 -18.18 2.27 7.39
C LEU A 12 -18.54 1.13 6.42
N LEU A 13 -17.66 0.13 6.27
CA LEU A 13 -17.94 -1.05 5.44
C LEU A 13 -19.13 -1.85 5.95
N ARG A 14 -19.30 -1.98 7.26
CA ARG A 14 -20.52 -2.58 7.85
C ARG A 14 -21.77 -1.85 7.38
N LYS A 15 -21.84 -0.55 7.60
CA LYS A 15 -22.99 0.27 7.19
C LYS A 15 -23.27 0.15 5.68
N TYR A 16 -22.22 0.06 4.87
CA TYR A 16 -22.34 -0.11 3.43
C TYR A 16 -22.95 -1.46 3.05
N PHE A 17 -22.36 -2.57 3.52
CA PHE A 17 -22.84 -3.91 3.14
C PHE A 17 -24.16 -4.31 3.81
N GLU A 18 -24.52 -3.74 4.96
CA GLU A 18 -25.88 -3.90 5.51
C GLU A 18 -26.92 -3.22 4.63
N LYS A 19 -26.56 -2.10 3.99
CA LYS A 19 -27.43 -1.37 3.06
C LYS A 19 -27.46 -2.00 1.66
N TYR A 20 -26.33 -2.54 1.20
CA TYR A 20 -26.14 -3.12 -0.13
C TYR A 20 -25.46 -4.50 -0.05
N PRO A 21 -26.14 -5.53 0.49
CA PRO A 21 -25.54 -6.85 0.72
C PRO A 21 -25.11 -7.56 -0.56
N GLU A 22 -25.75 -7.27 -1.70
CA GLU A 22 -25.42 -7.82 -3.02
C GLU A 22 -24.03 -7.41 -3.52
N ASP A 23 -23.46 -6.32 -3.00
CA ASP A 23 -22.13 -5.87 -3.36
C ASP A 23 -21.03 -6.62 -2.63
N ALA A 24 -21.35 -7.35 -1.55
CA ALA A 24 -20.36 -8.07 -0.75
C ALA A 24 -19.57 -9.10 -1.58
N ALA A 25 -20.21 -9.73 -2.57
CA ALA A 25 -19.59 -10.68 -3.50
C ALA A 25 -18.73 -10.02 -4.59
N LYS A 26 -18.87 -8.69 -4.81
CA LYS A 26 -18.15 -7.93 -5.84
C LYS A 26 -16.88 -7.27 -5.30
N VAL A 27 -16.71 -7.23 -3.98
CA VAL A 27 -15.60 -6.56 -3.30
C VAL A 27 -14.70 -7.60 -2.67
N GLN A 28 -13.39 -7.52 -2.90
CA GLN A 28 -12.40 -8.23 -2.10
C GLN A 28 -11.85 -7.32 -1.01
N LEU A 29 -11.75 -7.84 0.22
CA LEU A 29 -11.39 -7.09 1.41
C LEU A 29 -10.08 -7.62 1.99
N ASN A 30 -9.04 -6.80 1.87
CA ASN A 30 -7.76 -6.99 2.55
C ASN A 30 -7.72 -6.12 3.82
N ILE A 31 -7.48 -6.72 4.98
CA ILE A 31 -7.44 -6.03 6.27
C ILE A 31 -6.06 -6.15 6.92
N LYS A 32 -5.58 -5.03 7.48
CA LYS A 32 -4.34 -5.00 8.26
C LYS A 32 -4.59 -5.04 9.76
N GLY A 33 -3.69 -5.68 10.49
CA GLY A 33 -3.66 -5.65 11.96
C GLY A 33 -2.26 -5.93 12.50
N CYS A 34 -2.19 -6.64 13.64
CA CYS A 34 -0.96 -6.98 14.34
C CYS A 34 -0.21 -5.73 14.82
N THR A 35 -0.93 -4.83 15.49
CA THR A 35 -0.37 -3.61 16.10
C THR A 35 -0.65 -3.60 17.59
N ALA A 36 0.38 -3.36 18.40
CA ALA A 36 0.25 -3.32 19.85
C ALA A 36 -0.79 -2.29 20.31
N VAL A 37 -1.60 -2.67 21.31
CA VAL A 37 -2.72 -1.85 21.79
C VAL A 37 -2.22 -0.51 22.33
N GLY A 38 -2.79 0.59 21.81
CA GLY A 38 -2.44 1.94 22.22
C GLY A 38 -1.07 2.43 21.72
N LYS A 39 -0.39 1.64 20.89
CA LYS A 39 0.93 1.95 20.34
C LYS A 39 0.94 1.84 18.82
N MET A 40 2.00 2.37 18.22
CA MET A 40 2.29 2.25 16.78
C MET A 40 3.47 1.29 16.58
N GLU A 41 3.42 0.14 17.26
CA GLU A 41 4.44 -0.90 17.28
C GLU A 41 3.84 -2.19 16.69
N PRO A 42 4.60 -2.98 15.91
CA PRO A 42 4.18 -4.31 15.47
C PRO A 42 3.91 -5.22 16.68
N ASP A 43 2.94 -6.11 16.55
CA ASP A 43 2.64 -7.18 17.52
C ASP A 43 2.28 -8.44 16.73
N GLY A 44 3.33 -9.18 16.34
CA GLY A 44 3.24 -10.41 15.54
C GLY A 44 2.94 -11.65 16.37
N SER A 45 2.83 -11.52 17.70
CA SER A 45 2.52 -12.65 18.58
C SER A 45 1.22 -13.34 18.16
N LYS A 46 1.09 -14.64 18.49
CA LYS A 46 -0.16 -15.37 18.25
C LYS A 46 -1.37 -14.65 18.85
N GLU A 47 -1.23 -14.11 20.06
CA GLU A 47 -2.26 -13.35 20.75
C GLU A 47 -2.61 -12.06 20.00
N GLY A 48 -1.61 -11.34 19.50
CA GLY A 48 -1.77 -10.13 18.70
C GLY A 48 -2.52 -10.37 17.39
N VAL A 49 -2.14 -11.42 16.67
CA VAL A 49 -2.83 -11.88 15.44
C VAL A 49 -4.29 -12.21 15.73
N PHE A 50 -4.55 -13.04 16.74
CA PHE A 50 -5.92 -13.49 17.05
C PHE A 50 -6.80 -12.32 17.48
N ARG A 51 -6.29 -11.45 18.36
CA ARG A 51 -6.98 -10.24 18.81
C ARG A 51 -7.44 -9.40 17.62
N ASP A 52 -6.53 -9.10 16.71
CA ASP A 52 -6.81 -8.14 15.64
C ASP A 52 -7.71 -8.74 14.54
N VAL A 53 -7.54 -10.02 14.21
CA VAL A 53 -8.44 -10.75 13.30
C VAL A 53 -9.86 -10.82 13.88
N GLN A 54 -10.00 -11.24 15.14
CA GLN A 54 -11.31 -11.35 15.79
C GLN A 54 -12.00 -9.99 15.91
N ARG A 55 -11.25 -8.94 16.27
CA ARG A 55 -11.76 -7.56 16.32
C ARG A 55 -12.25 -7.09 14.95
N ALA A 56 -11.55 -7.44 13.86
CA ALA A 56 -11.97 -7.08 12.52
C ALA A 56 -13.27 -7.78 12.12
N ILE A 57 -13.38 -9.09 12.39
CA ILE A 57 -14.60 -9.89 12.14
C ILE A 57 -15.79 -9.32 12.90
N GLN A 58 -15.59 -8.99 14.18
CA GLN A 58 -16.62 -8.39 15.04
C GLN A 58 -17.09 -7.01 14.58
N GLN A 59 -16.37 -6.34 13.69
CA GLN A 59 -16.74 -5.03 13.13
C GLN A 59 -17.36 -5.12 11.74
N LEU A 60 -17.22 -6.23 11.04
CA LEU A 60 -17.90 -6.49 9.78
C LEU A 60 -19.33 -6.99 10.01
N PRO A 61 -20.23 -6.88 9.02
CA PRO A 61 -21.58 -7.40 9.16
C PRO A 61 -21.56 -8.94 9.09
N PRO A 62 -22.04 -9.63 10.14
CA PRO A 62 -21.96 -11.09 10.22
C PRO A 62 -22.74 -11.73 9.07
N HIS A 63 -22.19 -12.81 8.51
CA HIS A 63 -22.75 -13.57 7.38
C HIS A 63 -22.87 -12.82 6.04
N ILE A 64 -22.64 -11.50 5.99
CA ILE A 64 -22.69 -10.71 4.75
C ILE A 64 -21.29 -10.59 4.15
N LYS A 65 -20.30 -10.15 4.93
CA LYS A 65 -18.94 -9.94 4.43
C LYS A 65 -17.90 -10.60 5.32
N LYS A 66 -17.04 -11.41 4.71
CA LYS A 66 -15.85 -12.01 5.34
C LYS A 66 -14.59 -11.24 4.94
N ILE A 67 -13.51 -11.46 5.70
CA ILE A 67 -12.18 -10.97 5.37
C ILE A 67 -11.59 -11.90 4.30
N ASP A 68 -11.29 -11.37 3.12
CA ASP A 68 -10.72 -12.17 2.03
C ASP A 68 -9.22 -12.38 2.24
N MET A 69 -8.52 -11.34 2.69
CA MET A 69 -7.09 -11.38 3.03
C MET A 69 -6.82 -10.63 4.33
N PHE A 70 -5.88 -11.12 5.12
CA PHE A 70 -5.38 -10.42 6.29
C PHE A 70 -3.87 -10.38 6.29
N GLU A 71 -3.30 -9.26 6.73
CA GLU A 71 -1.86 -9.09 6.84
C GLU A 71 -1.44 -8.35 8.11
N PRO A 72 -0.29 -8.69 8.69
CA PRO A 72 0.38 -7.81 9.65
C PRO A 72 0.69 -6.47 8.98
N ALA A 73 0.45 -5.37 9.69
CA ALA A 73 0.75 -4.03 9.18
C ALA A 73 2.27 -3.81 8.95
N ARG A 74 3.09 -4.55 9.70
CA ARG A 74 4.56 -4.60 9.62
C ARG A 74 5.04 -5.98 10.04
N VAL A 75 6.24 -6.35 9.61
CA VAL A 75 6.96 -7.52 10.15
C VAL A 75 7.42 -7.20 11.57
N ASP A 76 7.02 -8.02 12.53
CA ASP A 76 7.50 -7.92 13.91
C ASP A 76 8.86 -8.62 14.04
N LYS A 77 9.93 -7.84 14.21
CA LYS A 77 11.30 -8.36 14.34
C LYS A 77 11.59 -8.98 15.71
N SER A 78 10.69 -8.81 16.68
CA SER A 78 10.84 -9.37 18.03
C SER A 78 10.18 -10.74 18.20
N VAL A 79 9.34 -11.15 17.25
CA VAL A 79 8.64 -12.44 17.24
C VAL A 79 9.17 -13.31 16.09
N PRO A 80 9.44 -14.61 16.30
CA PRO A 80 9.81 -15.49 15.20
C PRO A 80 8.77 -15.45 14.07
N LEU A 81 9.22 -15.25 12.83
CA LEU A 81 8.32 -15.14 11.68
C LEU A 81 7.35 -16.34 11.58
N GLU A 82 7.83 -17.55 11.88
CA GLU A 82 7.02 -18.77 11.92
C GLU A 82 5.81 -18.64 12.85
N GLU A 83 5.97 -18.04 14.03
CA GLU A 83 4.87 -17.90 15.00
C GLU A 83 3.74 -17.05 14.41
N THR A 84 4.09 -15.88 13.87
CA THR A 84 3.14 -14.98 13.20
C THR A 84 2.44 -15.70 12.04
N MET A 85 3.21 -16.39 11.18
CA MET A 85 2.66 -17.02 9.98
C MET A 85 1.78 -18.22 10.31
N MET A 86 2.15 -19.02 11.31
CA MET A 86 1.35 -20.17 11.75
C MET A 86 0.08 -19.71 12.46
N ALA A 87 0.10 -18.58 13.19
CA ALA A 87 -1.11 -18.00 13.77
C ALA A 87 -2.09 -17.50 12.68
N LEU A 88 -1.58 -16.88 11.62
CA LEU A 88 -2.38 -16.47 10.46
C LEU A 88 -2.94 -17.68 9.70
N LYS A 89 -2.13 -18.71 9.51
CA LYS A 89 -2.58 -19.99 8.96
C LYS A 89 -3.69 -20.61 9.80
N GLU A 90 -3.58 -20.60 11.12
CA GLU A 90 -4.62 -21.10 12.00
C GLU A 90 -5.92 -20.27 11.86
N CYS A 91 -5.83 -18.95 11.70
CA CYS A 91 -7.01 -18.11 11.40
C CYS A 91 -7.64 -18.49 10.05
N GLN A 92 -6.84 -18.79 9.02
CA GLN A 92 -7.32 -19.27 7.73
C GLN A 92 -8.02 -20.63 7.86
N ASP A 93 -7.41 -21.58 8.57
CA ASP A 93 -7.93 -22.94 8.78
C ASP A 93 -9.26 -22.92 9.57
N LYS A 94 -9.45 -21.94 10.48
CA LYS A 94 -10.74 -21.68 11.16
C LYS A 94 -11.78 -20.97 10.27
N GLY A 95 -11.42 -20.56 9.06
CA GLY A 95 -12.28 -19.81 8.15
C GLY A 95 -12.55 -18.36 8.58
N TRP A 96 -11.72 -17.80 9.45
CA TRP A 96 -11.80 -16.41 9.92
C TRP A 96 -11.32 -15.42 8.84
N ILE A 97 -10.36 -15.84 8.03
CA ILE A 97 -9.80 -15.10 6.90
C ILE A 97 -9.70 -16.03 5.67
N GLY A 98 -9.80 -15.49 4.46
CA GLY A 98 -9.66 -16.27 3.22
C GLY A 98 -8.21 -16.61 2.87
N GLY A 99 -7.27 -15.74 3.22
CA GLY A 99 -5.84 -15.96 3.02
C GLY A 99 -4.97 -14.89 3.65
N VAL A 100 -3.67 -15.02 3.39
CA VAL A 100 -2.64 -14.25 4.08
C VAL A 100 -1.90 -13.36 3.09
N ALA A 101 -1.71 -12.10 3.45
CA ALA A 101 -0.85 -11.15 2.75
C ALA A 101 0.26 -10.66 3.69
N LEU A 102 1.23 -9.93 3.14
CA LEU A 102 2.33 -9.31 3.89
C LEU A 102 2.43 -7.84 3.54
N SER A 103 2.78 -6.98 4.50
CA SER A 103 3.05 -5.58 4.23
C SER A 103 4.47 -5.20 4.60
N GLU A 104 5.15 -4.47 3.70
CA GLU A 104 6.52 -3.93 3.92
C GLU A 104 7.51 -5.01 4.40
N ALA A 105 7.45 -6.19 3.79
CA ALA A 105 8.35 -7.32 4.04
C ALA A 105 9.47 -7.39 2.98
N SER A 106 10.68 -7.76 3.40
CA SER A 106 11.83 -7.91 2.52
C SER A 106 11.69 -9.13 1.61
N GLY A 107 12.46 -9.16 0.52
CA GLY A 107 12.49 -10.32 -0.39
C GLY A 107 12.89 -11.64 0.32
N VAL A 108 13.69 -11.57 1.39
CA VAL A 108 14.06 -12.73 2.21
C VAL A 108 12.88 -13.17 3.08
N THR A 109 12.21 -12.23 3.76
CA THR A 109 11.04 -12.51 4.59
C THR A 109 9.89 -13.07 3.76
N ILE A 110 9.64 -12.55 2.55
CA ILE A 110 8.59 -13.06 1.65
C ILE A 110 8.82 -14.54 1.33
N ARG A 111 10.06 -14.92 0.96
CA ARG A 111 10.40 -16.33 0.69
C ARG A 111 10.23 -17.20 1.93
N ASN A 112 10.68 -16.73 3.08
CA ASN A 112 10.57 -17.47 4.33
C ASN A 112 9.12 -17.66 4.77
N ALA A 113 8.30 -16.60 4.72
CA ALA A 113 6.88 -16.65 5.07
C ALA A 113 6.11 -17.64 4.18
N SER A 114 6.43 -17.67 2.89
CA SER A 114 5.81 -18.55 1.89
C SER A 114 6.05 -20.05 2.14
N ARG A 115 7.01 -20.40 3.00
CA ARG A 115 7.24 -21.80 3.43
C ARG A 115 6.23 -22.29 4.46
N PHE A 116 5.56 -21.38 5.18
CA PHE A 116 4.61 -21.71 6.25
C PHE A 116 3.15 -21.63 5.78
N VAL A 117 2.82 -20.65 4.95
CA VAL A 117 1.47 -20.43 4.42
C VAL A 117 1.54 -19.76 3.05
N LYS A 118 0.56 -20.04 2.18
CA LYS A 118 0.46 -19.38 0.88
C LYS A 118 0.22 -17.88 1.08
N ILE A 119 1.14 -17.07 0.55
CA ILE A 119 1.00 -15.61 0.52
C ILE A 119 0.25 -15.22 -0.76
N LEU A 120 -0.82 -14.44 -0.62
CA LEU A 120 -1.70 -14.05 -1.73
C LEU A 120 -1.34 -12.69 -2.33
N ALA A 121 -0.69 -11.82 -1.56
CA ALA A 121 -0.22 -10.53 -2.01
C ALA A 121 0.87 -10.00 -1.07
N VAL A 122 1.70 -9.09 -1.59
CA VAL A 122 2.57 -8.24 -0.77
C VAL A 122 2.18 -6.78 -0.99
N GLU A 123 1.75 -6.09 0.05
CA GLU A 123 1.55 -4.64 0.00
C GLU A 123 2.88 -3.91 0.29
N TYR A 124 3.38 -3.17 -0.69
CA TYR A 124 4.65 -2.46 -0.62
C TYR A 124 4.55 -1.07 -1.28
N GLU A 125 5.29 -0.09 -0.78
CA GLU A 125 5.30 1.23 -1.41
C GLU A 125 6.01 1.16 -2.77
N LEU A 126 5.27 1.42 -3.84
CA LEU A 126 5.81 1.43 -5.20
C LEU A 126 5.14 2.52 -6.01
N GLY A 127 5.95 3.44 -6.54
CA GLY A 127 5.50 4.58 -7.30
C GLY A 127 6.67 5.36 -7.90
N LEU A 128 6.39 6.43 -8.64
CA LEU A 128 7.43 7.26 -9.26
C LEU A 128 8.41 7.85 -8.22
N PHE A 129 7.97 8.03 -6.98
CA PHE A 129 8.83 8.54 -5.89
C PHE A 129 9.52 7.42 -5.10
N THR A 130 9.11 6.16 -5.29
CA THR A 130 9.60 5.02 -4.50
C THR A 130 9.71 3.81 -5.43
N THR A 131 10.91 3.56 -5.94
CA THR A 131 11.19 2.49 -6.91
C THR A 131 12.03 1.35 -6.32
N ASN A 132 12.40 1.44 -5.04
CA ASN A 132 13.29 0.49 -4.35
C ASN A 132 12.79 -0.96 -4.40
N ALA A 133 11.48 -1.21 -4.39
CA ALA A 133 10.91 -2.55 -4.53
C ALA A 133 11.38 -3.28 -5.81
N LEU A 134 11.75 -2.53 -6.85
CA LEU A 134 12.25 -3.07 -8.12
C LEU A 134 13.71 -3.56 -8.03
N THR A 135 14.48 -3.11 -7.03
CA THR A 135 15.92 -3.37 -6.92
C THR A 135 16.36 -4.02 -5.60
N ASN A 136 15.57 -3.91 -4.53
CA ASN A 136 15.88 -4.50 -3.21
C ASN A 136 15.48 -5.98 -3.08
N GLY A 137 15.11 -6.63 -4.18
CA GLY A 137 14.75 -8.05 -4.21
C GLY A 137 13.29 -8.37 -3.87
N VAL A 138 12.47 -7.39 -3.48
CA VAL A 138 11.03 -7.59 -3.22
C VAL A 138 10.29 -8.01 -4.49
N ALA A 139 10.41 -7.24 -5.58
CA ALA A 139 9.78 -7.58 -6.85
C ALA A 139 10.26 -8.92 -7.40
N HIS A 140 11.56 -9.21 -7.27
CA HIS A 140 12.12 -10.49 -7.69
C HIS A 140 11.54 -11.68 -6.90
N ALA A 141 11.45 -11.58 -5.57
CA ALA A 141 10.83 -12.61 -4.73
C ALA A 141 9.35 -12.81 -5.07
N CYS A 142 8.62 -11.72 -5.29
CA CYS A 142 7.22 -11.76 -5.69
C CYS A 142 7.04 -12.42 -7.06
N SER A 143 7.89 -12.11 -8.04
CA SER A 143 7.86 -12.73 -9.37
C SER A 143 8.21 -14.22 -9.33
N GLU A 144 9.19 -14.61 -8.51
CA GLU A 144 9.60 -16.01 -8.33
C GLU A 144 8.46 -16.88 -7.77
N LEU A 145 7.66 -16.32 -6.87
CA LEU A 145 6.62 -17.03 -6.13
C LEU A 145 5.20 -16.82 -6.69
N ASP A 146 5.05 -16.11 -7.81
CA ASP A 146 3.76 -15.70 -8.39
C ASP A 146 2.85 -14.95 -7.39
N ILE A 147 3.44 -14.00 -6.66
CA ILE A 147 2.75 -13.16 -5.68
C ILE A 147 2.57 -11.74 -6.28
N PRO A 148 1.34 -11.21 -6.37
CA PRO A 148 1.13 -9.83 -6.80
C PRO A 148 1.61 -8.82 -5.74
N ILE A 149 2.12 -7.69 -6.21
CA ILE A 149 2.39 -6.52 -5.37
C ILE A 149 1.16 -5.61 -5.37
N HIS A 150 0.59 -5.34 -4.20
CA HIS A 150 -0.33 -4.23 -3.98
C HIS A 150 0.49 -2.95 -3.77
N ALA A 151 0.56 -2.10 -4.80
CA ALA A 151 1.38 -0.90 -4.79
C ALA A 151 0.65 0.25 -4.10
N TYR A 152 1.01 0.52 -2.85
CA TYR A 152 0.53 1.71 -2.14
C TYR A 152 1.45 2.91 -2.38
N GLY A 153 0.96 4.10 -2.03
CA GLY A 153 1.79 5.31 -2.08
C GLY A 153 2.14 5.78 -3.49
N THR A 154 1.47 5.24 -4.52
CA THR A 154 1.69 5.58 -5.95
C THR A 154 1.62 7.09 -6.25
N PHE A 155 0.88 7.85 -5.44
CA PHE A 155 0.75 9.32 -5.57
C PHE A 155 1.64 10.12 -4.60
N CYS A 156 2.61 9.47 -3.94
CA CYS A 156 3.48 10.04 -2.92
C CYS A 156 2.69 10.83 -1.86
N HIS A 157 1.74 10.16 -1.21
CA HIS A 157 0.85 10.76 -0.21
C HIS A 157 0.11 12.03 -0.70
N GLY A 158 -0.19 12.09 -2.00
CA GLY A 158 -0.91 13.20 -2.62
C GLY A 158 -0.02 14.33 -3.14
N LEU A 159 1.31 14.25 -3.00
CA LEU A 159 2.24 15.22 -3.59
C LEU A 159 2.05 15.33 -5.12
N LEU A 160 1.69 14.23 -5.78
CA LEU A 160 1.47 14.20 -7.22
C LEU A 160 0.10 14.76 -7.66
N THR A 161 -0.91 14.64 -6.79
CA THR A 161 -2.33 14.87 -7.16
C THR A 161 -2.96 16.09 -6.49
N GLN A 162 -2.30 16.66 -5.48
CA GLN A 162 -2.74 17.88 -4.79
C GLN A 162 -1.90 19.08 -5.25
N ASP A 163 -2.41 20.29 -5.02
CA ASP A 163 -1.72 21.54 -5.34
C ASP A 163 -0.77 21.95 -4.20
N ILE A 164 0.18 21.07 -3.87
CA ILE A 164 1.23 21.35 -2.89
C ILE A 164 2.40 22.01 -3.63
N LYS A 165 2.69 23.25 -3.29
CA LYS A 165 3.81 24.05 -3.81
C LYS A 165 4.83 24.36 -2.74
N SER A 166 4.42 24.39 -1.48
CA SER A 166 5.29 24.57 -0.32
C SER A 166 4.81 23.79 0.89
N PHE A 167 5.63 23.77 1.94
CA PHE A 167 5.26 23.18 3.24
C PHE A 167 4.04 23.87 3.86
N ASP A 168 3.81 25.14 3.57
CA ASP A 168 2.72 25.93 4.15
C ASP A 168 1.35 25.59 3.54
N ASP A 169 1.31 24.87 2.42
CA ASP A 169 0.07 24.37 1.82
C ASP A 169 -0.50 23.15 2.57
N LEU A 170 0.25 22.58 3.52
CA LEU A 170 -0.20 21.46 4.35
C LEU A 170 -0.87 21.98 5.62
N ASP A 171 -2.06 21.44 5.94
CA ASP A 171 -2.75 21.73 7.21
C ASP A 171 -1.86 21.42 8.42
N LYS A 172 -2.04 22.15 9.53
CA LYS A 172 -1.19 22.05 10.72
C LYS A 172 -1.09 20.62 11.29
N ASP A 173 -2.17 19.86 11.21
CA ASP A 173 -2.26 18.49 11.75
C ASP A 173 -2.02 17.41 10.67
N ASP A 174 -1.57 17.81 9.48
CA ASP A 174 -1.27 16.89 8.39
C ASP A 174 -0.01 16.05 8.70
N PHE A 175 -0.15 14.73 8.67
CA PHE A 175 0.95 13.80 8.96
C PHE A 175 2.13 13.98 7.99
N ARG A 176 1.92 14.52 6.79
CA ARG A 176 2.99 14.79 5.82
C ARG A 176 3.98 15.81 6.36
N ARG A 177 3.59 16.64 7.33
CA ARG A 177 4.50 17.59 7.99
C ARG A 177 5.63 16.95 8.76
N VAL A 178 5.56 15.65 9.08
CA VAL A 178 6.68 14.91 9.70
C VAL A 178 7.44 14.02 8.72
N LEU A 179 7.02 13.95 7.46
CA LEU A 179 7.68 13.14 6.44
C LEU A 179 8.89 13.89 5.88
N PRO A 180 10.11 13.29 5.86
CA PRO A 180 11.31 13.94 5.34
C PRO A 180 11.19 14.46 3.91
N ARG A 181 10.44 13.77 3.04
CA ARG A 181 10.16 14.18 1.65
C ARG A 181 9.47 15.52 1.49
N PHE A 182 8.78 15.98 2.52
CA PHE A 182 7.98 17.21 2.53
C PHE A 182 8.69 18.37 3.25
N GLN A 183 9.94 18.18 3.67
CA GLN A 183 10.70 19.19 4.42
C GLN A 183 11.66 19.98 3.52
N GLY A 184 11.65 21.31 3.65
CA GLY A 184 12.67 22.21 3.09
C GLY A 184 13.12 21.86 1.67
N GLU A 185 14.43 21.76 1.48
CA GLU A 185 15.07 21.45 0.19
C GLU A 185 14.63 20.10 -0.41
N ASN A 186 14.19 19.13 0.42
CA ASN A 186 13.69 17.86 -0.10
C ASN A 186 12.39 18.06 -0.88
N LEU A 187 11.46 18.87 -0.36
CA LEU A 187 10.21 19.17 -1.05
C LEU A 187 10.50 19.91 -2.36
N GLU A 188 11.36 20.92 -2.32
CA GLU A 188 11.75 21.70 -3.51
C GLU A 188 12.37 20.82 -4.61
N ALA A 189 13.25 19.88 -4.23
CA ALA A 189 13.82 18.90 -5.15
C ALA A 189 12.74 17.98 -5.73
N ASN A 190 11.86 17.45 -4.88
CA ASN A 190 10.80 16.51 -5.28
C ASN A 190 9.74 17.16 -6.19
N LEU A 191 9.49 18.47 -6.06
CA LEU A 191 8.58 19.21 -6.94
C LEU A 191 9.05 19.24 -8.40
N LYS A 192 10.34 19.03 -8.69
CA LYS A 192 10.84 18.89 -10.06
C LYS A 192 10.22 17.69 -10.75
N LEU A 193 10.16 16.54 -10.07
CA LEU A 193 9.51 15.32 -10.58
C LEU A 193 8.01 15.53 -10.74
N VAL A 194 7.35 16.17 -9.75
CA VAL A 194 5.91 16.52 -9.85
C VAL A 194 5.62 17.31 -11.12
N ASN A 195 6.39 18.37 -11.37
CA ASN A 195 6.19 19.24 -12.53
C ASN A 195 6.48 18.53 -13.85
N ALA A 196 7.47 17.64 -13.89
CA ALA A 196 7.75 16.82 -15.07
C ALA A 196 6.60 15.84 -15.38
N VAL A 197 6.09 15.16 -14.36
CA VAL A 197 4.95 14.23 -14.52
C VAL A 197 3.69 14.99 -14.92
N ARG A 198 3.46 16.21 -14.42
CA ARG A 198 2.35 17.07 -14.88
C ARG A 198 2.43 17.37 -16.38
N LYS A 199 3.61 17.73 -16.90
CA LYS A 199 3.80 17.96 -18.34
C LYS A 199 3.53 16.70 -19.17
N LEU A 200 3.98 15.54 -18.69
CA LEU A 200 3.68 14.26 -19.35
C LEU A 200 2.17 13.95 -19.33
N ALA A 201 1.51 14.21 -18.20
CA ALA A 201 0.07 14.03 -18.06
C ALA A 201 -0.72 14.93 -19.03
N GLU A 202 -0.34 16.21 -19.14
CA GLU A 202 -0.91 17.18 -20.09
C GLU A 202 -0.73 16.71 -21.55
N LYS A 203 0.48 16.29 -21.92
CA LYS A 203 0.77 15.73 -23.25
C LYS A 203 -0.12 14.53 -23.59
N ASN A 204 -0.42 13.70 -22.60
CA ASN A 204 -1.23 12.49 -22.75
C ASN A 204 -2.73 12.70 -22.46
N GLY A 205 -3.18 13.94 -22.22
CA GLY A 205 -4.58 14.26 -21.95
C GLY A 205 -5.15 13.52 -20.72
N CYS A 206 -4.33 13.32 -19.70
CA CYS A 206 -4.68 12.57 -18.49
C CYS A 206 -4.24 13.32 -17.21
N THR A 207 -4.51 12.75 -16.04
CA THR A 207 -4.06 13.34 -14.76
C THR A 207 -2.71 12.78 -14.32
N PRO A 208 -1.93 13.50 -13.50
CA PRO A 208 -0.68 12.97 -12.94
C PRO A 208 -0.86 11.64 -12.19
N GLY A 209 -1.98 11.48 -11.47
CA GLY A 209 -2.32 10.21 -10.81
C GLY A 209 -2.55 9.07 -11.79
N GLN A 210 -3.12 9.36 -12.96
CA GLN A 210 -3.30 8.38 -14.03
C GLN A 210 -1.96 7.98 -14.68
N VAL A 211 -1.01 8.91 -14.81
CA VAL A 211 0.36 8.58 -15.24
C VAL A 211 1.02 7.63 -14.24
N ALA A 212 0.99 7.94 -12.95
CA ALA A 212 1.60 7.07 -11.93
C ALA A 212 0.95 5.68 -11.87
N THR A 213 -0.38 5.61 -11.98
CA THR A 213 -1.13 4.35 -12.02
C THR A 213 -0.81 3.56 -13.29
N GLY A 214 -0.82 4.22 -14.44
CA GLY A 214 -0.49 3.62 -15.74
C GLY A 214 0.93 3.07 -15.79
N TRP A 215 1.90 3.81 -15.24
CA TRP A 215 3.28 3.36 -15.10
C TRP A 215 3.39 2.08 -14.26
N ALA A 216 2.79 2.06 -13.08
CA ALA A 216 2.83 0.88 -12.21
C ALA A 216 2.15 -0.35 -12.85
N LEU A 217 1.04 -0.15 -13.58
CA LEU A 217 0.40 -1.22 -14.35
C LEU A 217 1.26 -1.69 -15.53
N ALA A 218 1.95 -0.77 -16.22
CA ALA A 218 2.83 -1.10 -17.32
C ALA A 218 4.05 -1.92 -16.86
N LEU A 219 4.59 -1.64 -15.67
CA LEU A 219 5.64 -2.48 -15.06
C LEU A 219 5.23 -3.94 -14.91
N SER A 220 3.93 -4.23 -14.69
CA SER A 220 3.43 -5.62 -14.60
C SER A 220 3.61 -6.41 -15.90
N LYS A 221 3.87 -5.72 -17.02
CA LYS A 221 4.10 -6.33 -18.34
C LYS A 221 5.59 -6.55 -18.63
N SER A 222 6.48 -6.04 -17.78
CA SER A 222 7.93 -6.19 -17.95
C SER A 222 8.38 -7.58 -17.53
N GLU A 223 9.35 -8.13 -18.25
CA GLU A 223 9.95 -9.42 -17.93
C GLU A 223 10.58 -9.41 -16.52
N GLY A 224 10.33 -10.47 -15.74
CA GLY A 224 10.88 -10.63 -14.39
C GLY A 224 10.23 -9.77 -13.31
N LEU A 225 9.14 -9.04 -13.62
CA LEU A 225 8.35 -8.32 -12.62
C LEU A 225 7.03 -9.05 -12.33
N PRO A 226 6.56 -9.00 -11.06
CA PRO A 226 5.29 -9.61 -10.69
C PRO A 226 4.12 -8.79 -11.23
N LYS A 227 2.91 -9.32 -11.08
CA LYS A 227 1.70 -8.51 -11.22
C LYS A 227 1.74 -7.37 -10.19
N ILE A 228 1.58 -6.13 -10.65
CA ILE A 228 1.50 -4.93 -9.79
C ILE A 228 0.08 -4.39 -9.88
N ILE A 229 -0.54 -4.19 -8.71
CA ILE A 229 -1.91 -3.69 -8.56
C ILE A 229 -1.84 -2.39 -7.74
N PRO A 230 -1.91 -1.22 -8.39
CA PRO A 230 -2.01 0.06 -7.70
C PRO A 230 -3.27 0.12 -6.82
N ILE A 231 -3.11 0.62 -5.59
CA ILE A 231 -4.22 0.82 -4.65
C ILE A 231 -4.38 2.31 -4.28
N PRO A 232 -4.81 3.17 -5.24
CA PRO A 232 -4.93 4.60 -5.00
C PRO A 232 -6.06 4.92 -4.01
N GLY A 233 -5.76 5.71 -2.99
CA GLY A 233 -6.74 6.18 -2.01
C GLY A 233 -7.58 7.35 -2.53
N ALA A 234 -8.82 7.46 -2.04
CA ALA A 234 -9.70 8.61 -2.27
C ALA A 234 -10.73 8.75 -1.14
N SER A 235 -11.15 9.98 -0.84
CA SER A 235 -12.23 10.29 0.12
C SER A 235 -13.48 10.89 -0.54
N LYS A 236 -13.45 11.12 -1.86
CA LYS A 236 -14.55 11.70 -2.64
C LYS A 236 -14.85 10.81 -3.85
N ALA A 237 -16.13 10.63 -4.17
CA ALA A 237 -16.58 9.77 -5.28
C ALA A 237 -15.97 10.16 -6.63
N ASP A 238 -15.88 11.46 -6.93
CA ASP A 238 -15.30 11.93 -8.19
C ASP A 238 -13.81 11.58 -8.30
N ARG A 239 -13.07 11.59 -7.18
CA ARG A 239 -11.68 11.15 -7.13
C ARG A 239 -11.55 9.64 -7.33
N VAL A 240 -12.50 8.84 -6.82
CA VAL A 240 -12.54 7.39 -7.13
C VAL A 240 -12.72 7.16 -8.63
N ARG A 241 -13.64 7.89 -9.28
CA ARG A 241 -13.86 7.77 -10.73
C ARG A 241 -12.65 8.22 -11.55
N GLU A 242 -12.00 9.32 -11.15
CA GLU A 242 -10.77 9.81 -11.79
C GLU A 242 -9.62 8.81 -11.65
N ASN A 243 -9.36 8.34 -10.43
CA ASN A 243 -8.27 7.41 -10.12
C ASN A 243 -8.51 6.02 -10.72
N GLY A 244 -9.76 5.60 -10.89
CA GLY A 244 -10.13 4.31 -11.48
C GLY A 244 -9.99 4.26 -13.00
N LYS A 245 -9.77 5.40 -13.67
CA LYS A 245 -9.54 5.44 -15.12
C LYS A 245 -8.09 5.08 -15.41
N VAL A 246 -7.88 3.88 -15.96
CA VAL A 246 -6.55 3.43 -16.39
C VAL A 246 -6.19 4.06 -17.74
N ILE A 247 -4.97 4.59 -17.83
CA ILE A 247 -4.37 5.05 -19.08
C ILE A 247 -3.26 4.07 -19.43
N GLU A 248 -3.28 3.54 -20.66
CA GLU A 248 -2.22 2.67 -21.14
C GLU A 248 -0.98 3.49 -21.48
N MET A 249 0.15 3.18 -20.85
CA MET A 249 1.43 3.81 -21.16
C MET A 249 2.03 3.17 -22.40
N THR A 250 2.39 3.99 -23.38
CA THR A 250 3.12 3.53 -24.56
C THR A 250 4.59 3.26 -24.20
N PRO A 251 5.35 2.53 -25.04
CA PRO A 251 6.80 2.40 -24.87
C PRO A 251 7.54 3.75 -24.85
N VAL A 252 7.00 4.76 -25.55
CA VAL A 252 7.56 6.12 -25.55
C VAL A 252 7.34 6.78 -24.18
N ASP A 253 6.15 6.65 -23.61
CA ASP A 253 5.84 7.18 -22.27
C ASP A 253 6.72 6.53 -21.21
N MET A 254 6.87 5.21 -21.25
CA MET A 254 7.73 4.47 -20.31
C MET A 254 9.17 4.94 -20.39
N LYS A 255 9.71 5.11 -21.59
CA LYS A 255 11.08 5.63 -21.79
C LYS A 255 11.23 7.08 -21.29
N GLU A 256 10.22 7.91 -21.49
CA GLU A 256 10.21 9.29 -20.96
C GLU A 256 10.21 9.28 -19.43
N ILE A 257 9.39 8.42 -18.80
CA ILE A 257 9.39 8.24 -17.34
C ILE A 257 10.74 7.74 -16.84
N ASP A 258 11.36 6.76 -17.48
CA ASP A 258 12.69 6.28 -17.10
C ASP A 258 13.74 7.41 -17.11
N GLN A 259 13.69 8.28 -18.12
CA GLN A 259 14.53 9.47 -18.19
C GLN A 259 14.24 10.43 -17.03
N LEU A 260 12.97 10.70 -16.73
CA LEU A 260 12.57 11.54 -15.60
C LEU A 260 13.10 10.99 -14.27
N LEU A 261 12.95 9.69 -14.04
CA LEU A 261 13.43 9.02 -12.82
C LEU A 261 14.97 9.04 -12.72
N SER A 262 15.68 9.00 -13.85
CA SER A 262 17.15 9.12 -13.87
C SER A 262 17.66 10.54 -13.61
N GLN A 263 16.87 11.57 -13.94
CA GLN A 263 17.25 12.98 -13.83
C GLN A 263 16.76 13.63 -12.53
N CYS A 264 15.66 13.12 -11.96
CA CYS A 264 15.06 13.65 -10.75
C CYS A 264 15.34 12.72 -9.58
N GLU A 265 16.40 13.02 -8.82
CA GLU A 265 16.65 12.31 -7.57
C GLU A 265 15.58 12.68 -6.52
N VAL A 266 14.86 11.67 -6.03
CA VAL A 266 13.90 11.85 -4.93
C VAL A 266 14.67 12.06 -3.63
N LYS A 267 14.40 13.17 -2.94
CA LYS A 267 15.08 13.55 -1.70
C LYS A 267 14.21 13.31 -0.48
N GLY A 268 14.84 12.89 0.62
CA GLY A 268 14.20 12.56 1.88
C GLY A 268 13.63 11.14 1.94
N ASN A 269 13.75 10.51 3.12
CA ASN A 269 13.23 9.16 3.39
C ASN A 269 11.69 9.10 3.30
N ARG A 270 11.17 7.89 3.02
CA ARG A 270 9.73 7.59 2.97
C ARG A 270 9.03 7.94 4.29
N TYR A 271 9.71 7.62 5.38
CA TYR A 271 9.24 7.80 6.75
C TYR A 271 10.32 8.45 7.61
N PRO A 272 9.92 9.12 8.72
CA PRO A 272 10.87 9.53 9.76
C PRO A 272 11.46 8.33 10.48
N ASP A 273 12.64 8.49 11.09
CA ASP A 273 13.44 7.41 11.66
C ASP A 273 12.66 6.53 12.68
N PHE A 274 11.81 7.15 13.49
CA PHE A 274 10.98 6.43 14.48
C PHE A 274 9.98 5.46 13.84
N THR A 275 9.65 5.64 12.56
CA THR A 275 8.81 4.70 11.79
C THR A 275 9.66 3.77 10.92
N THR A 276 10.78 4.27 10.38
CA THR A 276 11.70 3.50 9.52
C THR A 276 12.22 2.23 10.19
N GLN A 277 12.41 2.22 11.51
CA GLN A 277 12.85 1.03 12.26
C GLN A 277 11.96 -0.21 12.06
N TYR A 278 10.67 -0.02 11.74
CA TYR A 278 9.70 -1.10 11.53
C TYR A 278 9.59 -1.56 10.08
N LEU A 279 10.35 -0.96 9.15
CA LEU A 279 10.44 -1.46 7.78
C LEU A 279 11.38 -2.65 7.72
N ASP A 280 11.01 -3.65 6.93
CA ASP A 280 11.86 -4.79 6.59
C ASP A 280 12.37 -4.59 5.15
N GLU A 281 13.40 -3.77 4.99
CA GLU A 281 14.01 -3.41 3.70
C GLU A 281 15.22 -4.26 3.35
#